data_AF-A0A961RPM3-F1
#
_entry.id   AF-A0A961RPM3-F1
#
_cell.length_a   1.000
_cell.length_b   1.000
_cell.length_c   1.000
_cell.angle_alpha   90.00
_cell.angle_beta   90.00
_cell.angle_gamma   90.00
#
_symmetry.space_group_name_H-M   'P 1'
#
loop_
_entity.id
_entity.type
_entity.pdbx_description
1 polymer ?
#
loop_
_entity_poly.entity_id
_entity_poly.type
_entity_poly.pdbx_seq_one_letter_code
_entity_poly.pdbx_strand_id
1 'polypeptide(L)'
;MGRATFIGFLAVVLWALLALFTDASGAVPPFQLAAMSFAVGALVGLGALHVRGKPLSALKVEPRAWMVGVAGLFGYHFLYFTALRNAPAVDASLIAYLWPLFIVAGSALMPGERLRVHHVIGTLMGLAGTALIVTKGNGFTFDPAFGFGYAMAFAGAFVWSGYSLLSRRFASVPSDAVTGFCAATALLAL
;
A
#
# COMPACT_ATOMS: atom_id res chain seq x y z
N MET A 1 -6.73 -20.65 -9.49
CA MET A 1 -6.06 -19.94 -8.38
C MET A 1 -4.67 -19.40 -8.77
N GLY A 2 -3.79 -20.15 -9.42
CA GLY A 2 -2.38 -19.74 -9.65
C GLY A 2 -2.14 -18.42 -10.39
N ARG A 3 -2.92 -18.10 -11.45
CA ARG A 3 -2.66 -16.91 -12.28
C ARG A 3 -2.86 -15.58 -11.53
N ALA A 4 -3.91 -15.48 -10.71
CA ALA A 4 -4.19 -14.26 -9.93
C ALA A 4 -3.15 -14.06 -8.82
N THR A 5 -2.75 -15.15 -8.14
CA THR A 5 -1.69 -15.12 -7.12
C THR A 5 -0.34 -14.72 -7.73
N PHE A 6 -0.01 -15.24 -8.93
CA PHE A 6 1.21 -14.88 -9.63
C PHE A 6 1.26 -13.39 -10.00
N ILE A 7 0.15 -12.82 -10.49
CA ILE A 7 0.04 -11.38 -10.76
C ILE A 7 0.19 -10.56 -9.48
N GLY A 8 -0.42 -11.00 -8.37
CA GLY A 8 -0.24 -10.38 -7.05
C GLY A 8 1.21 -10.43 -6.57
N PHE A 9 1.91 -11.54 -6.79
CA PHE A 9 3.33 -11.67 -6.46
C PHE A 9 4.20 -10.71 -7.27
N LEU A 10 3.89 -10.50 -8.57
CA LEU A 10 4.59 -9.52 -9.39
C LEU A 10 4.47 -8.10 -8.83
N ALA A 11 3.32 -7.75 -8.23
CA ALA A 11 3.16 -6.45 -7.57
C ALA A 11 4.17 -6.28 -6.40
N VAL A 12 4.41 -7.34 -5.62
CA VAL A 12 5.41 -7.33 -4.54
C VAL A 12 6.82 -7.16 -5.09
N VAL A 13 7.16 -7.83 -6.20
CA VAL A 13 8.45 -7.65 -6.88
C VAL A 13 8.62 -6.21 -7.36
N LEU A 14 7.57 -5.61 -7.94
CA LEU A 14 7.60 -4.20 -8.35
C LEU A 14 7.79 -3.25 -7.17
N TRP A 15 7.17 -3.52 -6.01
CA TRP A 15 7.40 -2.72 -4.80
C TRP A 15 8.82 -2.86 -4.25
N ALA A 16 9.48 -4.00 -4.42
CA ALA A 16 10.88 -4.16 -4.00
C ALA A 16 11.83 -3.23 -4.78
N LEU A 17 11.48 -2.87 -6.02
CA LEU A 17 12.23 -1.90 -6.84
C LEU A 17 11.99 -0.44 -6.42
N LEU A 18 10.97 -0.17 -5.58
CA LEU A 18 10.61 1.19 -5.18
C LEU A 18 11.77 1.90 -4.50
N ALA A 19 12.46 1.23 -3.55
CA ALA A 19 13.58 1.84 -2.83
C ALA A 19 14.72 2.26 -3.78
N LEU A 20 15.04 1.42 -4.77
CA LEU A 20 16.05 1.73 -5.78
C LEU A 20 15.66 2.96 -6.62
N PHE A 21 14.41 3.02 -7.07
CA PHE A 21 13.94 4.16 -7.88
C PHE A 21 13.69 5.43 -7.07
N THR A 22 13.35 5.32 -5.79
CA THR A 22 13.24 6.48 -4.88
C THR A 22 14.62 7.09 -4.65
N ASP A 23 15.65 6.30 -4.42
CA ASP A 23 17.03 6.81 -4.32
C ASP A 23 17.47 7.49 -5.64
N ALA A 24 17.17 6.86 -6.78
CA ALA A 24 17.45 7.44 -8.09
C ALA A 24 16.64 8.72 -8.41
N SER A 25 15.51 8.95 -7.72
CA SER A 25 14.66 10.13 -7.94
C SER A 25 15.24 11.44 -7.37
N GLY A 26 16.32 11.36 -6.58
CA GLY A 26 17.06 12.51 -6.10
C GLY A 26 16.25 13.39 -5.15
N ALA A 27 16.20 14.70 -5.43
CA ALA A 27 15.65 15.71 -4.52
C ALA A 27 14.14 15.97 -4.66
N VAL A 28 13.41 15.14 -5.42
CA VAL A 28 11.98 15.33 -5.64
C VAL A 28 11.22 15.14 -4.32
N PRO A 29 10.36 16.09 -3.88
CA PRO A 29 9.58 15.93 -2.67
C PRO A 29 8.68 14.69 -2.71
N PRO A 30 8.50 13.95 -1.59
CA PRO A 30 7.78 12.67 -1.59
C PRO A 30 6.33 12.74 -2.10
N PHE A 31 5.59 13.79 -1.73
CA PHE A 31 4.22 14.00 -2.23
C PHE A 31 4.18 14.27 -3.73
N GLN A 32 5.10 15.07 -4.24
CA GLN A 32 5.21 15.33 -5.68
C GLN A 32 5.61 14.07 -6.44
N LEU A 33 6.56 13.28 -5.92
CA LEU A 33 6.93 11.99 -6.50
C LEU A 33 5.74 11.03 -6.54
N ALA A 34 4.94 11.00 -5.48
CA ALA A 34 3.70 10.23 -5.44
C ALA A 34 2.69 10.74 -6.47
N ALA A 35 2.45 12.05 -6.55
CA ALA A 35 1.55 12.65 -7.53
C ALA A 35 1.96 12.29 -8.97
N MET A 36 3.24 12.42 -9.31
CA MET A 36 3.78 12.06 -10.61
C MET A 36 3.61 10.56 -10.89
N SER A 37 3.93 9.70 -9.92
CA SER A 37 3.83 8.24 -10.07
C SER A 37 2.38 7.78 -10.24
N PHE A 38 1.44 8.33 -9.47
CA PHE A 38 0.01 8.05 -9.60
C PHE A 38 -0.57 8.63 -10.89
N ALA A 39 -0.09 9.79 -11.37
CA ALA A 39 -0.46 10.34 -12.65
C ALA A 39 -0.02 9.42 -13.81
N VAL A 40 1.23 8.93 -13.78
CA VAL A 40 1.71 7.94 -14.76
C VAL A 40 0.87 6.67 -14.69
N GLY A 41 0.58 6.15 -13.50
CA GLY A 41 -0.30 4.99 -13.31
C GLY A 41 -1.70 5.20 -13.91
N ALA A 42 -2.28 6.40 -13.72
CA ALA A 42 -3.56 6.77 -14.31
C ALA A 42 -3.48 6.85 -15.85
N LEU A 43 -2.42 7.45 -16.41
CA LEU A 43 -2.23 7.52 -17.86
C LEU A 43 -2.07 6.13 -18.50
N VAL A 44 -1.31 5.23 -17.86
CA VAL A 44 -1.18 3.84 -18.30
C VAL A 44 -2.54 3.12 -18.25
N GLY A 45 -3.31 3.31 -17.17
CA GLY A 45 -4.65 2.74 -17.05
C GLY A 45 -5.62 3.26 -18.11
N LEU A 46 -5.58 4.57 -18.41
CA LEU A 46 -6.37 5.19 -19.49
C LEU A 46 -5.96 4.66 -20.87
N GLY A 47 -4.66 4.51 -21.12
CA GLY A 47 -4.15 3.89 -22.34
C GLY A 47 -4.62 2.44 -22.49
N ALA A 48 -4.60 1.66 -21.41
CA ALA A 48 -5.10 0.29 -21.40
C ALA A 48 -6.61 0.21 -21.66
N LEU A 49 -7.40 1.16 -21.13
CA LEU A 49 -8.83 1.27 -21.45
C LEU A 49 -9.05 1.56 -22.94
N HIS A 50 -8.29 2.49 -23.50
CA HIS A 50 -8.38 2.86 -24.91
C HIS A 50 -8.05 1.69 -25.83
N VAL A 51 -6.92 0.98 -25.59
CA VAL A 51 -6.51 -0.19 -26.37
C VAL A 51 -7.52 -1.34 -26.28
N ARG A 52 -8.20 -1.49 -25.13
CA ARG A 52 -9.25 -2.50 -24.93
C ARG A 52 -10.64 -2.05 -25.42
N GLY A 53 -10.76 -0.85 -26.00
CA GLY A 53 -12.02 -0.28 -26.48
C GLY A 53 -13.05 -0.04 -25.38
N LYS A 54 -12.62 0.10 -24.12
CA LYS A 54 -13.53 0.30 -22.98
C LYS A 54 -13.84 1.79 -22.79
N PRO A 55 -15.10 2.17 -22.55
CA PRO A 55 -15.47 3.55 -22.32
C PRO A 55 -14.99 4.04 -20.94
N LEU A 56 -14.80 5.36 -20.79
CA LEU A 56 -14.49 5.98 -19.49
C LEU A 56 -15.59 5.75 -18.43
N SER A 57 -16.81 5.41 -18.86
CA SER A 57 -17.88 4.98 -17.94
C SER A 57 -17.53 3.71 -17.16
N ALA A 58 -16.55 2.91 -17.62
CA ALA A 58 -16.01 1.77 -16.85
C ALA A 58 -15.32 2.19 -15.54
N LEU A 59 -14.97 3.48 -15.39
CA LEU A 59 -14.45 4.06 -14.15
C LEU A 59 -15.56 4.46 -13.16
N LYS A 60 -16.82 4.49 -13.62
CA LYS A 60 -17.96 4.79 -12.74
C LYS A 60 -18.26 3.57 -11.89
N VAL A 61 -17.95 3.69 -10.60
CA VAL A 61 -18.18 2.66 -9.60
C VAL A 61 -18.94 3.26 -8.43
N GLU A 62 -19.49 2.41 -7.56
CA GLU A 62 -20.23 2.86 -6.39
C GLU A 62 -19.38 3.82 -5.54
N PRO A 63 -19.96 4.91 -4.97
CA PRO A 63 -19.23 5.86 -4.13
C PRO A 63 -18.43 5.22 -2.99
N ARG A 64 -18.90 4.09 -2.45
CA ARG A 64 -18.19 3.32 -1.41
C ARG A 64 -16.85 2.78 -1.91
N ALA A 65 -16.79 2.30 -3.15
CA ALA A 65 -15.55 1.82 -3.75
C ALA A 65 -14.56 2.97 -3.99
N TRP A 66 -15.06 4.15 -4.37
CA TRP A 66 -14.25 5.37 -4.47
C TRP A 66 -13.67 5.80 -3.12
N MET A 67 -14.48 5.81 -2.06
CA MET A 67 -14.01 6.14 -0.72
C MET A 67 -12.91 5.16 -0.28
N VAL A 68 -13.13 3.85 -0.44
CA VAL A 68 -12.12 2.83 -0.06
C VAL A 68 -10.86 2.95 -0.91
N GLY A 69 -10.99 3.14 -2.22
CA GLY A 69 -9.86 3.27 -3.15
C GLY A 69 -9.00 4.49 -2.87
N VAL A 70 -9.62 5.67 -2.81
CA VAL A 70 -8.91 6.93 -2.61
C VAL A 70 -8.40 7.07 -1.18
N ALA A 71 -9.23 6.76 -0.16
CA ALA A 71 -8.76 6.81 1.23
C ALA A 71 -7.68 5.77 1.51
N GLY A 72 -7.73 4.60 0.87
CA GLY A 72 -6.68 3.60 0.95
C GLY A 72 -5.37 4.06 0.33
N LEU A 73 -5.39 4.47 -0.93
CA LEU A 73 -4.19 4.87 -1.67
C LEU A 73 -3.63 6.19 -1.14
N PHE A 74 -4.40 7.27 -1.15
CA PHE A 74 -3.94 8.58 -0.68
C PHE A 74 -3.69 8.57 0.83
N GLY A 75 -4.61 8.03 1.62
CA GLY A 75 -4.50 8.03 3.08
C GLY A 75 -3.28 7.28 3.59
N TYR A 76 -2.94 6.14 2.99
CA TYR A 76 -1.70 5.44 3.31
C TYR A 76 -0.47 6.31 3.03
N HIS A 77 -0.36 6.89 1.83
CA HIS A 77 0.81 7.69 1.45
C HIS A 77 0.93 8.95 2.30
N PHE A 78 -0.19 9.61 2.59
CA PHE A 78 -0.24 10.77 3.46
C PHE A 78 0.28 10.44 4.87
N LEU A 79 -0.25 9.38 5.49
CA LEU A 79 0.16 8.93 6.82
C LEU A 79 1.62 8.49 6.85
N TYR A 80 2.05 7.75 5.83
CA TYR A 80 3.43 7.26 5.72
C TYR A 80 4.44 8.40 5.56
N PHE A 81 4.19 9.37 4.68
CA PHE A 81 5.06 10.53 4.55
C PHE A 81 5.04 11.43 5.79
N THR A 82 3.89 11.53 6.47
CA THR A 82 3.80 12.23 7.75
C THR A 82 4.66 11.52 8.80
N ALA A 83 4.62 10.19 8.86
CA ALA A 83 5.48 9.41 9.76
C ALA A 83 6.97 9.64 9.48
N LEU A 84 7.38 9.58 8.22
CA LEU A 84 8.78 9.82 7.81
C LEU A 84 9.30 11.23 8.14
N ARG A 85 8.41 12.23 8.21
CA ARG A 85 8.77 13.60 8.62
C ARG A 85 8.88 13.78 10.14
N ASN A 86 8.30 12.87 10.92
CA ASN A 86 8.16 13.00 12.39
C ASN A 86 8.82 11.87 13.18
N ALA A 87 9.47 10.91 12.50
CA ALA A 87 10.20 9.80 13.10
C ALA A 87 11.35 9.36 12.19
N PRO A 88 12.40 8.69 12.74
CA PRO A 88 13.44 8.06 11.94
C PRO A 88 12.84 7.12 10.89
N ALA A 89 13.35 7.19 9.66
CA ALA A 89 12.80 6.44 8.53
C ALA A 89 12.81 4.92 8.77
N VAL A 90 13.84 4.42 9.45
CA VAL A 90 14.01 3.01 9.86
C VAL A 90 12.83 2.57 10.74
N ASP A 91 12.56 3.30 11.82
CA ASP A 91 11.48 2.99 12.77
C ASP A 91 10.10 3.10 12.13
N ALA A 92 9.85 4.20 11.42
CA ALA A 92 8.57 4.44 10.74
C ALA A 92 8.30 3.36 9.68
N SER A 93 9.31 2.96 8.90
CA SER A 93 9.18 1.90 7.91
C SER A 93 8.90 0.55 8.57
N LEU A 94 9.58 0.23 9.69
CA LEU A 94 9.35 -1.01 10.43
C LEU A 94 7.93 -1.12 10.98
N ILE A 95 7.42 -0.03 11.55
CA ILE A 95 6.03 0.02 12.02
C ILE A 95 5.07 -0.09 10.83
N ALA A 96 5.36 0.60 9.71
CA ALA A 96 4.55 0.49 8.49
C ALA A 96 4.51 -0.96 7.98
N TYR A 97 5.63 -1.71 8.06
CA TYR A 97 5.75 -3.12 7.71
C TYR A 97 4.91 -4.08 8.57
N LEU A 98 4.12 -3.60 9.53
CA LEU A 98 3.09 -4.39 10.20
C LEU A 98 1.87 -4.66 9.29
N TRP A 99 1.73 -3.95 8.16
CA TRP A 99 0.60 -4.15 7.25
C TRP A 99 0.38 -5.62 6.80
N PRO A 100 1.40 -6.46 6.50
CA PRO A 100 1.18 -7.85 6.11
C PRO A 100 0.62 -8.67 7.28
N LEU A 101 1.08 -8.38 8.51
CA LEU A 101 0.55 -9.01 9.72
C LEU A 101 -0.93 -8.68 9.90
N PHE A 102 -1.31 -7.42 9.70
CA PHE A 102 -2.71 -7.01 9.75
C PHE A 102 -3.56 -7.61 8.63
N ILE A 103 -3.03 -7.77 7.42
CA ILE A 103 -3.73 -8.48 6.35
C ILE A 103 -3.94 -9.94 6.71
N VAL A 104 -2.91 -10.64 7.21
CA VAL A 104 -3.05 -12.06 7.59
C VAL A 104 -4.02 -12.22 8.76
N ALA A 105 -3.89 -11.41 9.81
CA ALA A 105 -4.81 -11.43 10.94
C ALA A 105 -6.25 -11.09 10.52
N GLY A 106 -6.44 -10.02 9.74
CA GLY A 106 -7.76 -9.59 9.27
C GLY A 106 -8.36 -10.53 8.21
N SER A 107 -7.54 -11.32 7.50
CA SER A 107 -8.04 -12.35 6.58
C SER A 107 -8.80 -13.44 7.29
N ALA A 108 -8.47 -13.74 8.55
CA ALA A 108 -9.19 -14.70 9.39
C ALA A 108 -10.62 -14.24 9.72
N LEU A 109 -10.88 -12.93 9.69
CA LEU A 109 -12.19 -12.34 9.93
C LEU A 109 -13.05 -12.28 8.66
N MET A 110 -12.52 -12.68 7.51
CA MET A 110 -13.26 -12.68 6.25
C MET A 110 -14.10 -13.95 6.07
N PRO A 111 -15.33 -13.86 5.55
CA PRO A 111 -16.19 -15.01 5.32
C PRO A 111 -15.52 -16.04 4.40
N GLY A 112 -15.49 -17.31 4.82
CA GLY A 112 -15.01 -18.43 4.02
C GLY A 112 -13.50 -18.70 4.06
N GLU A 113 -12.72 -17.86 4.75
CA GLU A 113 -11.28 -18.08 4.92
C GLU A 113 -10.99 -18.82 6.23
N ARG A 114 -10.00 -19.72 6.20
CA ARG A 114 -9.47 -20.37 7.41
C ARG A 114 -8.01 -20.02 7.57
N LEU A 115 -7.67 -19.33 8.64
CA LEU A 115 -6.30 -19.01 8.97
C LEU A 115 -5.54 -20.29 9.31
N ARG A 116 -4.62 -20.70 8.43
CA ARG A 116 -3.74 -21.83 8.66
C ARG A 116 -2.52 -21.36 9.45
N VAL A 117 -2.03 -22.22 10.34
CA VAL A 117 -0.84 -21.95 11.17
C VAL A 117 0.37 -21.51 10.33
N HIS A 118 0.57 -22.12 9.17
CA HIS A 118 1.65 -21.77 8.25
C HIS A 118 1.59 -20.31 7.74
N HIS A 119 0.39 -19.71 7.61
CA HIS A 119 0.27 -18.29 7.24
C HIS A 119 0.83 -17.40 8.36
N VAL A 120 0.50 -17.71 9.60
CA VAL A 120 0.96 -16.96 10.77
C VAL A 120 2.47 -17.09 10.92
N ILE A 121 3.00 -18.32 10.86
CA ILE A 121 4.43 -18.57 10.96
C ILE A 121 5.18 -17.85 9.82
N GLY A 122 4.70 -17.96 8.58
CA GLY A 122 5.28 -17.27 7.44
C GLY A 122 5.35 -15.76 7.62
N THR A 123 4.26 -15.14 8.10
CA THR A 123 4.21 -13.70 8.35
C THR A 123 5.14 -13.27 9.49
N LEU A 124 5.20 -14.03 10.58
CA LEU A 124 6.11 -13.74 11.70
C LEU A 124 7.57 -13.88 11.27
N MET A 125 7.92 -14.91 10.49
CA MET A 125 9.26 -15.07 9.93
C MET A 125 9.62 -13.92 8.98
N GLY A 126 8.69 -13.49 8.11
CA GLY A 126 8.88 -12.35 7.23
C GLY A 126 9.13 -11.05 8.01
N LEU A 127 8.32 -10.79 9.04
CA LEU A 127 8.48 -9.62 9.91
C LEU A 127 9.81 -9.65 10.68
N ALA A 128 10.21 -10.81 11.19
CA ALA A 128 11.50 -11.00 11.84
C ALA A 128 12.68 -10.74 10.88
N GLY A 129 12.58 -11.19 9.63
CA GLY A 129 13.56 -10.90 8.58
C GLY A 129 13.66 -9.39 8.28
N THR A 130 12.52 -8.71 8.13
CA THR A 130 12.48 -7.25 7.95
C THR A 130 13.10 -6.51 9.13
N ALA A 131 12.76 -6.90 10.36
CA ALA A 131 13.36 -6.36 11.57
C ALA A 131 14.89 -6.51 11.57
N LEU A 132 15.40 -7.69 11.23
CA LEU A 132 16.84 -7.95 11.19
C LEU A 132 17.56 -7.07 10.15
N ILE A 133 17.00 -6.97 8.94
CA ILE A 133 17.57 -6.17 7.84
C ILE A 133 17.60 -4.69 8.21
N VAL A 134 16.48 -4.17 8.72
CA VAL A 134 16.33 -2.73 8.96
C VAL A 134 17.10 -2.27 10.21
N THR A 135 17.13 -3.08 11.28
CA THR A 135 17.92 -2.77 12.49
C THR A 135 19.41 -3.03 12.31
N LYS A 136 19.81 -3.75 11.25
CA LYS A 136 21.18 -4.24 11.04
C LYS A 136 21.73 -5.02 12.25
N GLY A 137 20.86 -5.63 13.05
CA GLY A 137 21.22 -6.33 14.28
C GLY A 137 21.50 -5.44 15.50
N ASN A 138 21.37 -4.12 15.39
CA ASN A 138 21.65 -3.18 16.49
C ASN A 138 20.47 -3.02 17.49
N GLY A 139 19.39 -3.79 17.34
CA GLY A 139 18.19 -3.70 18.17
C GLY A 139 17.27 -2.52 17.79
N PHE A 140 16.25 -2.28 18.62
CA PHE A 140 15.30 -1.19 18.43
C PHE A 140 15.50 -0.13 19.51
N THR A 141 15.63 1.13 19.11
CA THR A 141 15.62 2.28 20.01
C THR A 141 14.38 3.10 19.74
N PHE A 142 13.34 2.92 20.55
CA PHE A 142 12.14 3.74 20.46
C PHE A 142 12.32 4.97 21.35
N ASP A 143 12.28 6.15 20.74
CA ASP A 143 12.27 7.41 21.46
C ASP A 143 10.83 7.94 21.55
N PRO A 144 10.26 8.12 22.76
CA PRO A 144 8.94 8.70 22.94
C PRO A 144 8.75 10.06 22.23
N ALA A 145 9.83 10.81 21.99
CA ALA A 145 9.80 12.06 21.23
C ALA A 145 9.24 11.88 19.81
N PHE A 146 9.39 10.70 19.20
CA PHE A 146 8.85 10.35 17.88
C PHE A 146 7.48 9.68 17.93
N GLY A 147 6.80 9.68 19.09
CA GLY A 147 5.53 9.00 19.29
C GLY A 147 4.44 9.37 18.27
N PHE A 148 4.40 10.63 17.81
CA PHE A 148 3.50 11.04 16.74
C PHE A 148 3.81 10.35 15.41
N GLY A 149 5.08 10.30 14.99
CA GLY A 149 5.49 9.62 13.76
C GLY A 149 5.23 8.12 13.83
N TYR A 150 5.46 7.49 14.99
CA TYR A 150 5.12 6.08 15.23
C TYR A 150 3.62 5.82 15.11
N ALA A 151 2.78 6.69 15.67
CA ALA A 151 1.32 6.60 15.55
C ALA A 151 0.86 6.75 14.09
N MET A 152 1.46 7.66 13.32
CA MET A 152 1.14 7.84 11.90
C MET A 152 1.57 6.63 11.07
N ALA A 153 2.73 6.04 11.33
CA ALA A 153 3.17 4.81 10.66
C ALA A 153 2.23 3.63 10.93
N PHE A 154 1.81 3.47 12.19
CA PHE A 154 0.86 2.44 12.60
C PHE A 154 -0.51 2.64 11.94
N ALA A 155 -1.02 3.88 11.95
CA ALA A 155 -2.26 4.21 11.26
C ALA A 155 -2.15 3.93 9.75
N GLY A 156 -1.01 4.24 9.12
CA GLY A 156 -0.73 3.91 7.74
C GLY A 156 -0.82 2.41 7.46
N ALA A 157 -0.16 1.59 8.28
CA ALA A 157 -0.24 0.12 8.18
C ALA A 157 -1.68 -0.39 8.30
N PHE A 158 -2.48 0.22 9.19
CA PHE A 158 -3.89 -0.11 9.35
C PHE A 158 -4.75 0.30 8.15
N VAL A 159 -4.53 1.50 7.60
CA VAL A 159 -5.23 1.98 6.39
C VAL A 159 -4.93 1.09 5.19
N TRP A 160 -3.66 0.73 4.99
CA TRP A 160 -3.25 -0.13 3.87
C TRP A 160 -3.81 -1.55 3.96
N SER A 161 -3.74 -2.15 5.15
CA SER A 161 -4.30 -3.48 5.39
C SER A 161 -5.83 -3.48 5.30
N GLY A 162 -6.49 -2.46 5.85
CA GLY A 162 -7.93 -2.24 5.72
C GLY A 162 -8.36 -2.12 4.26
N TYR A 163 -7.70 -1.26 3.48
CA TYR A 163 -7.91 -1.15 2.03
C TYR A 163 -7.77 -2.50 1.32
N SER A 164 -6.70 -3.24 1.61
CA SER A 164 -6.42 -4.55 1.00
C SER A 164 -7.49 -5.59 1.34
N LEU A 165 -8.03 -5.60 2.56
CA LEU A 165 -9.08 -6.52 2.98
C LEU A 165 -10.46 -6.10 2.46
N LEU A 166 -10.81 -4.81 2.54
CA LEU A 166 -12.09 -4.29 2.08
C LEU A 166 -12.21 -4.39 0.56
N SER A 167 -11.14 -4.19 -0.20
CA SER A 167 -11.15 -4.34 -1.66
C SER A 167 -11.62 -5.74 -2.11
N ARG A 168 -11.40 -6.79 -1.30
CA ARG A 168 -11.94 -8.14 -1.58
C ARG A 168 -13.47 -8.16 -1.56
N ARG A 169 -14.13 -7.33 -0.74
CA ARG A 169 -15.59 -7.20 -0.72
C ARG A 169 -16.14 -6.47 -1.95
N PHE A 170 -15.29 -5.73 -2.63
CA PHE A 170 -15.58 -5.05 -3.89
C PHE A 170 -15.05 -5.85 -5.10
N ALA A 171 -14.98 -7.18 -5.02
CA ALA A 171 -14.51 -8.02 -6.13
C ALA A 171 -15.34 -7.89 -7.43
N SER A 172 -16.57 -7.40 -7.33
CA SER A 172 -17.42 -7.05 -8.49
C SER A 172 -17.01 -5.75 -9.18
N VAL A 173 -16.21 -4.91 -8.53
CA VAL A 173 -15.70 -3.67 -9.08
C VAL A 173 -14.59 -4.00 -10.09
N PRO A 174 -14.68 -3.51 -11.34
CA PRO A 174 -13.65 -3.75 -12.35
C PRO A 174 -12.29 -3.24 -11.88
N SER A 175 -11.22 -4.00 -12.14
CA SER A 175 -9.84 -3.54 -11.87
C SER A 175 -9.50 -2.25 -12.63
N ASP A 176 -10.21 -1.97 -13.72
CA ASP A 176 -10.09 -0.72 -14.47
C ASP A 176 -10.38 0.52 -13.60
N ALA A 177 -11.23 0.40 -12.56
CA ALA A 177 -11.57 1.47 -11.63
C ALA A 177 -10.37 2.00 -10.83
N VAL A 178 -9.32 1.19 -10.66
CA VAL A 178 -8.06 1.60 -10.04
C VAL A 178 -7.44 2.78 -10.80
N THR A 179 -7.64 2.87 -12.11
CA THR A 179 -7.23 4.02 -12.93
C THR A 179 -7.82 5.32 -12.39
N GLY A 180 -9.11 5.31 -12.04
CA GLY A 180 -9.80 6.45 -11.46
C GLY A 180 -9.26 6.79 -10.07
N PHE A 181 -9.01 5.77 -9.23
CA PHE A 181 -8.45 5.97 -7.90
C PHE A 181 -7.04 6.57 -7.96
N CYS A 182 -6.20 6.12 -8.90
CA CYS A 182 -4.89 6.70 -9.17
C CYS A 182 -4.99 8.16 -9.61
N ALA A 183 -5.92 8.49 -10.52
CA ALA A 183 -6.10 9.86 -10.98
C ALA A 183 -6.52 10.80 -9.83
N ALA A 184 -7.47 10.39 -9.00
CA ALA A 184 -7.88 11.17 -7.83
C ALA A 184 -6.76 11.29 -6.79
N THR A 185 -6.00 10.20 -6.55
CA THR A 185 -4.85 10.21 -5.63
C THR A 185 -3.76 11.15 -6.13
N ALA A 186 -3.49 11.19 -7.44
CA ALA A 186 -2.54 12.12 -8.04
C ALA A 186 -2.95 13.57 -7.81
N LEU A 187 -4.24 13.90 -8.03
CA LEU A 187 -4.77 15.25 -7.81
C LEU A 187 -4.73 15.68 -6.34
N LEU A 188 -4.99 14.76 -5.41
CA LEU A 188 -4.92 15.04 -3.97
C LEU A 188 -3.48 15.19 -3.44
N ALA A 189 -2.51 14.65 -4.16
CA ALA A 189 -1.10 14.68 -3.79
C ALA A 189 -0.32 15.88 -4.38
N LEU A 190 -0.99 16.73 -5.18
CA LEU A 190 -0.43 17.97 -5.73
C LEU A 190 -0.23 19.06 -4.66
#